data_AF-G5E2K9-F1
#
_entry.id   AF-G5E2K9-F1
#
_cell.length_a   1.000
_cell.length_b   1.000
_cell.length_c   1.000
_cell.angle_alpha   90.00
_cell.angle_beta   90.00
_cell.angle_gamma   90.00
#
_symmetry.space_group_name_H-M   'P 1'
#
loop_
_entity.id
_entity.type
_entity.pdbx_description
1 polymer ?
#
loop_
_entity_poly.entity_id
_entity_poly.type
_entity_poly.pdbx_seq_one_letter_code
_entity_poly.pdbx_strand_id
1 'polypeptide(L)'
;VQHVVTDSGAFLRNATLQDIGMNIYTVRDVVSEIRDKETKRRLAVLPYELTFKEPSPGNIQRITEFSKKTGDYASLSATDIKVLALTYQLEVEHGGKHATNPYLVADQHFPQQRLSKKARAKTDVFNPDYIAGVSPFAENDVYSRAADLQIRDGAMGAGRRRINPNTPRKKGVKKR
;
A
#
# COMPACT_ATOMS: atom_id res chain seq x y z
N VAL A 1 -3.14 -16.57 -14.55
CA VAL A 1 -3.25 -15.20 -13.99
C VAL A 1 -4.30 -14.44 -14.80
N GLN A 2 -5.12 -13.56 -14.22
CA GLN A 2 -6.17 -12.88 -15.02
C GLN A 2 -5.61 -11.73 -15.87
N HIS A 3 -4.75 -10.89 -15.28
CA HIS A 3 -4.18 -9.71 -15.91
C HIS A 3 -2.66 -9.83 -15.99
N VAL A 4 -2.09 -9.63 -17.18
CA VAL A 4 -0.64 -9.68 -17.42
C VAL A 4 -0.20 -8.38 -18.05
N VAL A 5 0.82 -7.74 -17.48
CA VAL A 5 1.49 -6.59 -18.10
C VAL A 5 2.73 -7.07 -18.82
N THR A 6 2.91 -6.62 -20.05
CA THR A 6 4.02 -7.04 -20.91
C THR A 6 5.00 -5.91 -21.13
N ASP A 7 6.29 -6.25 -21.05
CA ASP A 7 7.40 -5.37 -21.41
C ASP A 7 7.99 -5.74 -22.79
N SER A 8 8.87 -4.90 -23.32
CA SER A 8 9.63 -5.09 -24.56
C SER A 8 10.29 -6.47 -24.64
N GLY A 9 10.86 -6.95 -23.53
CA GLY A 9 11.51 -8.25 -23.45
C GLY A 9 10.58 -9.44 -23.73
N ALA A 10 9.29 -9.33 -23.40
CA ALA A 10 8.31 -10.39 -23.67
C ALA A 10 8.08 -10.55 -25.18
N PHE A 11 8.04 -9.43 -25.91
CA PHE A 11 7.87 -9.42 -27.36
C PHE A 11 9.13 -9.89 -28.09
N LEU A 12 10.31 -9.45 -27.63
CA LEU A 12 11.59 -9.85 -28.22
C LEU A 12 11.84 -11.36 -28.09
N ARG A 13 11.39 -11.98 -27.00
CA ARG A 13 11.55 -13.43 -26.76
C ARG A 13 10.43 -14.29 -27.34
N ASN A 14 9.42 -13.68 -27.99
CA ASN A 14 8.26 -14.38 -28.52
C ASN A 14 7.56 -15.26 -27.47
N ALA A 15 7.35 -14.71 -26.27
CA ALA A 15 6.70 -15.44 -25.18
C ALA A 15 5.22 -15.73 -25.50
N THR A 16 4.73 -16.92 -25.14
CA THR A 16 3.31 -17.30 -25.30
C THR A 16 2.46 -16.69 -24.19
N LEU A 17 2.19 -15.39 -24.29
CA LEU A 17 1.48 -14.62 -23.27
C LEU A 17 0.04 -15.10 -23.02
N GLN A 18 -0.57 -15.70 -24.04
CA GLN A 18 -1.90 -16.32 -23.97
C GLN A 18 -2.02 -17.45 -22.94
N ASP A 19 -0.93 -18.20 -22.71
CA ASP A 19 -0.94 -19.31 -21.75
C ASP A 19 -0.83 -18.80 -20.30
N ILE A 20 -0.30 -17.59 -20.13
CA ILE A 20 -0.01 -16.99 -18.81
C ILE A 20 -1.24 -16.27 -18.27
N GLY A 21 -1.96 -15.53 -19.13
CA GLY A 21 -3.17 -14.83 -18.72
C GLY A 21 -4.11 -14.45 -19.85
N MET A 22 -5.35 -14.15 -19.42
CA MET A 22 -6.46 -13.86 -20.32
C MET A 22 -6.40 -12.43 -20.87
N ASN A 23 -6.10 -11.45 -20.01
CA ASN A 23 -6.04 -10.04 -20.38
C ASN A 23 -4.58 -9.58 -20.41
N ILE A 24 -4.12 -9.19 -21.59
CA ILE A 24 -2.74 -8.77 -21.83
C ILE A 24 -2.72 -7.26 -22.04
N TYR A 25 -1.97 -6.56 -21.19
CA TYR A 25 -1.84 -5.11 -21.18
C TYR A 25 -0.43 -4.68 -21.55
N THR A 26 -0.33 -3.61 -22.34
CA THR A 26 0.93 -2.96 -22.67
C THR A 26 0.78 -1.44 -22.76
N VAL A 27 1.91 -0.75 -22.76
CA VAL A 27 1.99 0.69 -23.00
C VAL A 27 2.41 0.92 -24.45
N ARG A 28 1.84 1.95 -25.09
CA ARG A 28 2.14 2.25 -26.50
C ARG A 28 3.62 2.56 -26.74
N ASP A 29 4.26 3.19 -25.77
CA ASP A 29 5.68 3.56 -25.84
C ASP A 29 6.59 2.33 -25.99
N VAL A 30 6.26 1.23 -25.30
CA VAL A 30 7.03 -0.04 -25.37
C VAL A 30 7.03 -0.57 -26.80
N VAL A 31 5.88 -0.56 -27.47
CA VAL A 31 5.78 -1.00 -28.88
C VAL A 31 6.50 -0.04 -29.82
N SER A 32 6.46 1.26 -29.53
CA SER A 32 7.17 2.27 -30.32
C SER A 32 8.69 2.17 -30.20
N GLU A 33 9.18 1.75 -29.03
CA GLU A 33 10.59 1.58 -28.71
C GLU A 33 11.22 0.40 -29.46
N ILE A 34 10.46 -0.66 -29.71
CA ILE A 34 10.95 -1.84 -30.45
C ILE A 34 11.42 -1.42 -31.84
N ARG A 35 12.69 -1.70 -32.16
CA ARG A 35 13.29 -1.38 -33.47
C ARG A 35 13.31 -2.57 -34.43
N ASP A 36 13.20 -3.78 -33.90
CA ASP A 36 13.29 -5.00 -34.69
C ASP A 36 12.09 -5.16 -35.64
N LYS A 37 12.38 -5.43 -36.92
CA LYS A 37 11.38 -5.55 -37.99
C LYS A 37 10.59 -6.84 -37.88
N GLU A 38 11.24 -7.93 -37.45
CA GLU A 38 10.58 -9.22 -37.32
C GLU A 38 9.55 -9.17 -36.18
N THR A 39 9.95 -8.67 -35.02
CA THR A 39 9.05 -8.46 -33.87
C THR A 39 7.86 -7.56 -34.25
N LYS A 40 8.08 -6.47 -35.01
CA LYS A 40 6.98 -5.60 -35.50
C LYS A 40 5.98 -6.31 -36.40
N ARG A 41 6.45 -7.18 -37.30
CA ARG A 41 5.56 -7.97 -38.17
C ARG A 41 4.72 -8.94 -37.37
N ARG A 42 5.31 -9.58 -36.34
CA ARG A 42 4.59 -10.49 -35.44
C ARG A 42 3.54 -9.76 -34.60
N LEU A 43 3.87 -8.58 -34.09
CA LEU A 43 2.92 -7.73 -33.35
C LEU A 43 1.69 -7.35 -34.18
N ALA A 44 1.81 -7.28 -35.51
CA ALA A 44 0.69 -7.00 -36.40
C ALA A 44 -0.25 -8.21 -36.60
N VAL A 45 0.17 -9.43 -36.27
CA VAL A 45 -0.58 -10.67 -36.55
C VAL A 45 -0.70 -11.54 -35.30
N LEU A 46 -1.02 -10.93 -34.16
CA LEU A 46 -1.14 -11.66 -32.90
C LEU A 46 -2.43 -12.50 -32.87
N PRO A 47 -2.37 -13.74 -32.36
CA PRO A 47 -3.54 -14.61 -32.19
C PRO A 47 -4.38 -14.26 -30.95
N TYR A 48 -4.00 -13.21 -30.21
CA TYR A 48 -4.66 -12.73 -29.01
C TYR A 48 -4.78 -11.20 -29.05
N GLU A 49 -5.73 -10.67 -28.27
CA GLU A 49 -5.95 -9.23 -28.18
C GLU A 49 -4.94 -8.56 -27.24
N LEU A 50 -4.24 -7.54 -27.76
CA LEU A 50 -3.30 -6.74 -26.99
C LEU A 50 -3.95 -5.40 -26.60
N THR A 51 -4.21 -5.21 -25.31
CA THR A 51 -4.86 -3.98 -24.83
C THR A 51 -3.82 -2.92 -24.48
N PHE A 52 -3.96 -1.74 -25.08
CA PHE A 52 -3.10 -0.59 -24.79
C PHE A 52 -3.73 0.24 -23.68
N LYS A 53 -3.05 0.34 -22.53
CA LYS A 53 -3.52 1.13 -21.38
C LYS A 53 -2.39 2.04 -20.90
N GLU A 54 -2.69 3.32 -20.76
CA GLU A 54 -1.76 4.29 -20.17
C GLU A 54 -1.96 4.39 -18.65
N PRO A 55 -0.87 4.43 -17.86
CA PRO A 55 -0.97 4.58 -16.42
C PRO A 55 -1.36 6.01 -16.03
N SER A 56 -2.10 6.14 -14.93
CA SER A 56 -2.43 7.43 -14.33
C SER A 56 -1.17 8.19 -13.90
N PRO A 57 -1.09 9.51 -14.12
CA PRO A 57 0.08 10.32 -13.76
C PRO A 57 0.40 10.27 -12.26
N GLY A 58 -0.61 10.10 -11.40
CA GLY A 58 -0.39 9.93 -9.95
C GLY A 58 0.38 8.66 -9.60
N ASN A 59 0.14 7.57 -10.34
CA ASN A 59 0.86 6.30 -10.15
C ASN A 59 2.29 6.39 -10.68
N ILE A 60 2.50 7.08 -11.80
CA ILE A 60 3.84 7.34 -12.35
C ILE A 60 4.69 8.11 -11.32
N GLN A 61 4.12 9.16 -10.71
CA GLN A 61 4.81 9.93 -9.67
C GLN A 61 5.17 9.05 -8.48
N ARG A 62 4.23 8.21 -8.01
CA ARG A 62 4.46 7.32 -6.87
C ARG A 62 5.59 6.33 -7.13
N ILE A 63 5.62 5.68 -8.30
CA ILE A 63 6.71 4.79 -8.69
C ILE A 63 8.02 5.56 -8.83
N THR A 64 7.99 6.75 -9.43
CA THR A 64 9.18 7.60 -9.58
C THR A 64 9.79 7.96 -8.23
N GLU A 65 8.97 8.37 -7.27
CA GLU A 65 9.42 8.65 -5.90
C GLU A 65 9.95 7.39 -5.20
N PHE A 66 9.31 6.25 -5.44
CA PHE A 66 9.75 4.97 -4.91
C PHE A 66 11.13 4.57 -5.45
N SER A 67 11.32 4.60 -6.76
CA SER A 67 12.61 4.32 -7.41
C SER A 67 13.72 5.28 -6.99
N LYS A 68 13.39 6.55 -6.71
CA LYS A 68 14.36 7.51 -6.16
C LYS A 68 14.77 7.18 -4.72
N LYS A 69 13.85 6.62 -3.93
CA LYS A 69 14.14 6.19 -2.54
C LYS A 69 14.95 4.90 -2.50
N THR A 70 14.70 3.96 -3.42
CA THR A 70 15.47 2.72 -3.52
C THR A 70 16.83 2.91 -4.20
N GLY A 71 16.95 3.94 -5.04
CA GLY A 71 18.18 4.24 -5.81
C GLY A 71 18.17 3.70 -7.24
N ASP A 72 17.14 2.95 -7.63
CA ASP A 72 17.02 2.32 -8.96
C ASP A 72 16.64 3.31 -10.06
N TYR A 73 16.26 4.53 -9.72
CA TYR A 73 15.85 5.54 -10.70
C TYR A 73 16.91 5.83 -11.78
N ALA A 74 18.20 5.66 -11.46
CA ALA A 74 19.28 5.91 -12.41
C ALA A 74 19.43 4.81 -13.49
N SER A 75 18.96 3.59 -13.21
CA SER A 75 19.06 2.45 -14.12
C SER A 75 17.76 2.17 -14.88
N LEU A 76 16.63 2.71 -14.43
CA LEU A 76 15.32 2.52 -15.06
C LEU A 76 15.06 3.57 -16.15
N SER A 77 14.57 3.13 -17.29
CA SER A 77 14.13 4.01 -18.37
C SER A 77 12.73 4.60 -18.11
N ALA A 78 12.35 5.62 -18.88
CA ALA A 78 11.02 6.21 -18.79
C ALA A 78 9.90 5.22 -19.15
N THR A 79 10.16 4.28 -20.06
CA THR A 79 9.23 3.22 -20.46
C THR A 79 9.08 2.20 -19.32
N ASP A 80 10.18 1.81 -18.67
CA ASP A 80 10.16 0.92 -17.49
C ASP A 80 9.30 1.51 -16.36
N ILE A 81 9.47 2.81 -16.07
CA ILE A 81 8.67 3.49 -15.05
C ILE A 81 7.18 3.45 -15.39
N LYS A 82 6.81 3.61 -16.67
CA LYS A 82 5.41 3.52 -17.10
C LYS A 82 4.86 2.10 -16.98
N VAL A 83 5.64 1.09 -17.34
CA VAL A 83 5.25 -0.33 -17.18
C VAL A 83 5.02 -0.64 -15.70
N LEU A 84 5.94 -0.22 -14.82
CA LEU A 84 5.80 -0.37 -13.37
C LEU A 84 4.61 0.42 -12.79
N ALA A 85 4.32 1.60 -13.32
CA ALA A 85 3.15 2.37 -12.92
C ALA A 85 1.84 1.69 -13.34
N LEU A 86 1.83 1.05 -14.51
CA LEU A 86 0.68 0.30 -15.02
C LEU A 86 0.45 -0.98 -14.20
N THR A 87 1.50 -1.70 -13.83
CA THR A 87 1.38 -2.88 -12.95
C THR A 87 0.82 -2.48 -11.58
N TYR A 88 1.37 -1.42 -10.98
CA TYR A 88 0.86 -0.89 -9.71
C TYR A 88 -0.61 -0.46 -9.82
N GLN A 89 -1.01 0.17 -10.93
CA GLN A 89 -2.39 0.55 -11.14
C GLN A 89 -3.32 -0.66 -11.20
N LEU A 90 -2.97 -1.69 -11.96
CA LEU A 90 -3.78 -2.91 -12.07
C LEU A 90 -3.83 -3.67 -10.75
N GLU A 91 -2.74 -3.66 -9.98
CA GLU A 91 -2.69 -4.21 -8.63
C GLU A 91 -3.65 -3.48 -7.69
N VAL A 92 -3.72 -2.15 -7.75
CA VAL A 92 -4.67 -1.37 -6.91
C VAL A 92 -6.13 -1.58 -7.34
N GLU A 93 -6.37 -1.73 -8.65
CA GLU A 93 -7.72 -1.93 -9.20
C GLU A 93 -8.27 -3.34 -8.90
N HIS A 94 -7.45 -4.39 -9.06
CA HIS A 94 -7.89 -5.79 -9.00
C HIS A 94 -7.35 -6.53 -7.77
N GLY A 95 -6.23 -6.09 -7.24
CA GLY A 95 -5.71 -6.56 -5.98
C GLY A 95 -6.52 -5.94 -4.85
N GLY A 96 -7.29 -6.76 -4.15
CA GLY A 96 -8.11 -6.31 -3.03
C GLY A 96 -7.32 -5.64 -1.91
N LYS A 97 -7.95 -5.42 -0.75
CA LYS A 97 -7.42 -4.65 0.40
C LYS A 97 -6.02 -5.06 0.92
N HIS A 98 -5.45 -6.18 0.47
CA HIS A 98 -4.17 -6.74 0.93
C HIS A 98 -3.19 -7.10 -0.21
N ALA A 99 -3.38 -6.63 -1.44
CA ALA A 99 -2.50 -7.00 -2.56
C ALA A 99 -1.04 -6.56 -2.36
N THR A 100 -0.85 -5.43 -1.69
CA THR A 100 0.46 -4.81 -1.50
C THR A 100 1.03 -5.12 -0.13
N ASN A 101 1.38 -6.37 0.14
CA ASN A 101 2.30 -6.71 1.22
C ASN A 101 3.29 -7.76 0.72
N PRO A 102 4.33 -7.38 -0.05
CA PRO A 102 5.45 -8.29 -0.25
C PRO A 102 6.01 -8.67 1.12
N TYR A 103 6.16 -9.97 1.38
CA TYR A 103 6.81 -10.47 2.60
C TYR A 103 8.24 -9.92 2.61
N LEU A 104 8.48 -8.84 3.37
CA LEU A 104 9.81 -8.23 3.45
C LEU A 104 10.77 -9.09 4.29
N VAL A 105 10.22 -9.90 5.21
CA VAL A 105 10.95 -10.81 6.12
C VAL A 105 10.04 -12.01 6.44
N ALA A 106 10.62 -13.20 6.64
CA ALA A 106 9.88 -14.42 7.01
C ALA A 106 9.01 -14.26 8.28
N ASP A 107 9.42 -13.39 9.20
CA ASP A 107 8.78 -13.18 10.51
C ASP A 107 7.91 -11.91 10.58
N GLN A 108 7.40 -11.42 9.45
CA GLN A 108 6.59 -10.20 9.42
C GLN A 108 5.25 -10.42 10.15
N HIS A 109 5.03 -9.69 11.26
CA HIS A 109 3.77 -9.75 12.00
C HIS A 109 2.62 -9.11 11.21
N PHE A 110 1.62 -9.90 10.81
CA PHE A 110 0.42 -9.38 10.12
C PHE A 110 -0.65 -8.91 11.11
N PRO A 111 -1.30 -7.76 10.84
CA PRO A 111 -2.49 -7.36 11.59
C PRO A 111 -3.60 -8.37 11.32
N GLN A 112 -3.96 -9.16 12.33
CA GLN A 112 -5.06 -10.09 12.19
C GLN A 112 -6.36 -9.30 12.16
N GLN A 113 -7.11 -9.39 11.06
CA GLN A 113 -8.42 -8.77 10.84
C GLN A 113 -9.50 -9.44 11.72
N ARG A 114 -9.24 -9.58 13.01
CA ARG A 114 -10.18 -10.12 14.01
C ARG A 114 -10.93 -8.95 14.61
N LEU A 115 -12.25 -8.98 14.46
CA LEU A 115 -13.14 -8.13 15.26
C LEU A 115 -12.74 -8.24 16.74
N SER A 116 -12.56 -7.09 17.40
CA SER A 116 -12.20 -7.06 18.82
C SER A 116 -13.26 -7.80 19.64
N LYS A 117 -12.88 -8.37 20.79
CA LYS A 117 -13.84 -9.06 21.67
C LYS A 117 -15.03 -8.17 22.03
N LYS A 118 -14.78 -6.86 22.20
CA LYS A 118 -15.81 -5.84 22.44
C LYS A 118 -16.72 -5.59 21.24
N ALA A 119 -16.18 -5.61 20.01
CA ALA A 119 -16.99 -5.47 18.79
C ALA A 119 -17.81 -6.74 18.47
N ARG A 120 -17.37 -7.91 18.95
CA ARG A 120 -18.15 -9.16 18.87
C ARG A 120 -19.28 -9.22 19.90
N ALA A 121 -19.14 -8.52 21.03
CA ALA A 121 -20.23 -8.34 21.97
C ALA A 121 -21.26 -7.41 21.31
N LYS A 122 -22.32 -7.99 20.75
CA LYS A 122 -23.47 -7.21 20.29
C LYS A 122 -24.11 -6.57 21.53
N THR A 123 -23.79 -5.32 21.80
CA THR A 123 -24.49 -4.50 22.80
C THR A 123 -25.82 -4.09 22.18
N ASP A 124 -26.77 -5.03 22.13
CA ASP A 124 -28.12 -4.73 21.70
C ASP A 124 -28.88 -4.15 22.89
N VAL A 125 -28.99 -2.82 22.91
CA VAL A 125 -29.57 -2.03 24.02
C VAL A 125 -31.08 -2.31 24.17
N PHE A 126 -31.74 -2.84 23.14
CA PHE A 126 -33.18 -3.12 23.14
C PHE A 126 -33.52 -4.58 23.45
N ASN A 127 -32.52 -5.42 23.72
CA ASN A 127 -32.78 -6.80 24.09
C ASN A 127 -33.31 -6.88 25.54
N PRO A 128 -34.47 -7.50 25.81
CA PRO A 128 -35.04 -7.59 27.16
C PRO A 128 -34.14 -8.31 28.17
N ASP A 129 -33.24 -9.17 27.71
CA ASP A 129 -32.26 -9.88 28.55
C ASP A 129 -30.89 -9.17 28.60
N TYR A 130 -30.80 -7.91 28.14
CA TYR A 130 -29.56 -7.13 28.19
C TYR A 130 -29.21 -6.74 29.62
N ILE A 131 -28.30 -7.51 30.24
CA ILE A 131 -27.66 -7.13 31.49
C ILE A 131 -26.51 -6.20 31.15
N ALA A 132 -26.68 -4.90 31.43
CA ALA A 132 -25.61 -3.93 31.30
C ALA A 132 -24.40 -4.39 32.13
N GLY A 133 -23.29 -4.70 31.46
CA GLY A 133 -22.02 -4.97 32.14
C GLY A 133 -21.51 -3.75 32.90
N VAL A 134 -20.33 -3.86 33.53
CA VAL A 134 -19.70 -2.74 34.22
C VAL A 134 -19.53 -1.58 33.25
N SER A 135 -20.19 -0.46 33.55
CA SER A 135 -20.18 0.74 32.71
C SER A 135 -18.73 1.13 32.39
N PRO A 136 -18.38 1.42 31.13
CA PRO A 136 -17.06 1.98 30.81
C PRO A 136 -16.87 3.39 31.40
N PHE A 137 -17.92 3.98 31.98
CA PHE A 137 -17.93 5.26 32.67
C PHE A 137 -18.13 5.11 34.18
N ALA A 138 -17.93 3.92 34.76
CA ALA A 138 -18.08 3.73 36.20
C ALA A 138 -17.11 4.66 36.96
N GLU A 139 -17.68 5.58 37.74
CA GLU A 139 -17.06 6.76 38.35
C GLU A 139 -15.90 6.50 39.33
N ASN A 140 -15.58 5.23 39.60
CA ASN A 140 -14.52 4.82 40.51
C ASN A 140 -13.49 3.97 39.78
N ASP A 141 -12.90 4.52 38.73
CA ASP A 141 -11.75 3.93 38.07
C ASP A 141 -10.50 4.08 38.95
N VAL A 142 -10.40 3.26 40.00
CA VAL A 142 -9.32 3.33 41.01
C VAL A 142 -8.11 2.47 40.60
N TYR A 143 -8.30 1.50 39.71
CA TYR A 143 -7.27 0.52 39.33
C TYR A 143 -6.78 0.63 37.87
N SER A 144 -7.27 1.60 37.08
CA SER A 144 -6.70 1.82 35.76
C SER A 144 -5.34 2.51 35.85
N ARG A 145 -4.57 2.29 34.79
CA ARG A 145 -3.27 2.92 34.58
C ARG A 145 -3.34 4.45 34.64
N ALA A 146 -4.49 5.06 34.33
CA ALA A 146 -4.69 6.51 34.39
C ALA A 146 -4.87 7.02 35.84
N ALA A 147 -5.54 6.23 36.69
CA ALA A 147 -5.71 6.49 38.12
C ALA A 147 -4.38 6.38 38.88
N ASP A 148 -3.61 5.31 38.62
CA ASP A 148 -2.27 5.11 39.16
C ASP A 148 -1.28 6.21 38.73
N LEU A 149 -1.47 6.77 37.53
CA LEU A 149 -0.67 7.87 37.00
C LEU A 149 -1.08 9.25 37.54
N GLN A 150 -2.10 9.35 38.40
CA GLN A 150 -2.62 10.60 38.96
C GLN A 150 -2.85 11.69 37.90
N ILE A 151 -3.38 11.29 36.73
CA ILE A 151 -3.71 12.25 35.67
C ILE A 151 -4.99 12.97 36.11
N ARG A 152 -4.82 14.00 36.93
CA ARG A 152 -5.91 14.90 37.30
C ARG A 152 -6.28 15.71 36.06
N ASP A 153 -7.55 15.71 35.69
CA ASP A 153 -8.16 16.68 34.76
C ASP A 153 -8.24 18.09 35.39
N GLY A 154 -7.23 18.48 36.15
CA GLY A 154 -7.06 19.82 36.68
C GLY A 154 -6.18 20.62 35.74
N ALA A 155 -6.82 21.39 34.86
CA ALA A 155 -6.22 22.41 33.99
C ALA A 155 -4.99 21.93 33.17
N MET A 156 -5.24 21.63 31.90
CA MET A 156 -4.31 21.17 30.84
C MET A 156 -4.18 19.65 30.72
N GLY A 157 -5.01 19.07 29.83
CA GLY A 157 -4.95 17.67 29.42
C GLY A 157 -3.53 17.27 28.98
N ALA A 158 -2.90 16.40 29.77
CA ALA A 158 -1.53 15.99 29.61
C ALA A 158 -1.41 14.67 28.81
N GLY A 159 -1.60 14.76 27.50
CA GLY A 159 -0.91 13.87 26.57
C GLY A 159 0.59 14.21 26.60
N ARG A 160 1.37 13.50 27.42
CA ARG A 160 2.84 13.62 27.44
C ARG A 160 3.35 13.40 26.00
N ARG A 161 3.96 14.45 25.44
CA ARG A 161 4.66 14.53 24.13
C ARG A 161 3.80 14.87 22.91
N ARG A 162 3.30 16.12 22.85
CA ARG A 162 3.09 16.82 21.57
C ARG A 162 4.23 17.81 21.29
N ILE A 163 5.47 17.31 21.26
CA ILE A 163 6.59 18.08 20.71
C ILE A 163 6.92 17.43 19.37
N ASN A 164 6.86 18.20 18.29
CA ASN A 164 7.28 17.76 16.97
C ASN A 164 8.72 17.21 17.07
N PRO A 165 8.99 15.95 16.71
CA PRO A 165 10.33 15.33 16.78
C PRO A 165 11.43 16.14 16.09
N ASN A 166 11.06 17.01 15.15
CA ASN A 166 11.97 17.83 14.37
C ASN A 166 12.19 19.25 14.94
N THR A 167 11.64 19.58 16.11
CA THR A 167 11.83 20.92 16.70
C THR A 167 13.24 21.06 17.29
N PRO A 168 14.01 22.11 16.92
CA PRO A 168 15.37 22.29 17.38
C PRO A 168 15.41 22.59 18.88
N ARG A 169 16.11 21.77 19.67
CA ARG A 169 16.32 21.99 21.10
C ARG A 169 17.51 22.92 21.35
N LYS A 170 17.33 23.96 22.17
CA LYS A 170 18.45 24.76 22.70
C LYS A 170 19.26 23.91 23.69
N LYS A 171 20.55 23.72 23.43
CA LYS A 171 21.49 23.06 24.36
C LYS A 171 21.65 23.94 25.60
N GLY A 172 21.25 23.43 26.76
CA GLY A 172 21.38 24.12 28.04
C GLY A 172 22.86 24.27 28.44
N VAL A 173 23.25 25.48 28.82
CA VAL A 173 24.57 25.79 29.38
C VAL A 173 24.65 25.22 30.80
N LYS A 174 25.69 24.43 31.10
CA LYS A 174 26.00 23.98 32.46
C LYS A 174 26.35 25.20 33.33
N LYS A 175 25.58 25.45 34.39
CA LYS A 175 26.00 26.38 35.45
C LYS A 175 27.05 25.67 36.32
N ARG A 176 28.13 26.40 36.61
CA ARG A 176 29.19 26.01 37.56
C ARG A 176 28.67 26.12 38.98
#